data_AF-A0A2J8NBG2-F1
#
_entry.id   AF-A0A2J8NBG2-F1
#
_cell.length_a   1.000
_cell.length_b   1.000
_cell.length_c   1.000
_cell.angle_alpha   90.00
_cell.angle_beta   90.00
_cell.angle_gamma   90.00
#
_symmetry.space_group_name_H-M   'P 1'
#
loop_
_entity.id
_entity.type
_entity.pdbx_description
1 polymer ?
#
loop_
_entity_poly.entity_id
_entity_poly.type
_entity_poly.pdbx_seq_one_letter_code
_entity_poly.pdbx_strand_id
1 'polypeptide(L)'
;ELSGGARINRIFHERFPFELVKMEFDEKELRREISYAIKNIHGIRTGLFTPDLAFEATVKKQVQKLKEPSIKCVDMVVSELTATIRKCSEKLAEHPGNVQRQPEWKKMLKGNRTSQRGGGCPAMGDTWKT
;
A
#
# COMPACT_ATOMS: atom_id res chain seq x y z
N GLU A 1 18.50 -0.84 22.81
CA GLU A 1 17.50 -1.05 21.73
C GLU A 1 17.19 0.27 21.04
N LEU A 2 17.01 0.28 19.72
CA LEU A 2 16.47 1.43 19.01
C LEU A 2 15.04 1.71 19.48
N SER A 3 14.72 3.00 19.72
CA SER A 3 13.37 3.44 20.06
C SER A 3 12.40 3.10 18.93
N GLY A 4 11.10 2.97 19.25
CA GLY A 4 10.07 2.71 18.23
C GLY A 4 10.09 3.76 17.11
N GLY A 5 10.36 5.03 17.46
CA GLY A 5 10.51 6.11 16.49
C GLY A 5 11.68 5.92 15.53
N ALA A 6 12.85 5.46 16.01
CA ALA A 6 13.99 5.15 15.14
C ALA A 6 13.70 4.01 14.14
N ARG A 7 12.91 3.01 14.56
CA ARG A 7 12.51 1.90 13.68
C ARG A 7 11.50 2.35 12.62
N ILE A 8 10.53 3.17 12.99
CA ILE A 8 9.60 3.79 12.02
C ILE A 8 10.36 4.66 11.01
N ASN A 9 11.33 5.45 11.48
CA ASN A 9 12.15 6.27 10.60
C ASN A 9 12.89 5.43 9.55
N ARG A 10 13.43 4.28 9.97
CA ARG A 10 14.07 3.30 9.08
C ARG A 10 13.11 2.69 8.06
N ILE A 11 11.87 2.41 8.47
CA ILE A 11 10.83 1.90 7.54
C ILE A 11 10.61 2.89 6.40
N PHE A 12 10.45 4.17 6.71
CA PHE A 12 10.19 5.21 5.70
C PHE A 12 11.40 5.55 4.83
N HIS A 13 12.61 5.60 5.38
CA HIS A 13 13.77 6.14 4.66
C HIS A 13 14.72 5.09 4.10
N GLU A 14 14.64 3.84 4.56
CA GLU A 14 15.47 2.76 4.03
C GLU A 14 14.60 1.68 3.40
N ARG A 15 13.59 1.16 4.14
CA ARG A 15 12.88 -0.04 3.70
C ARG A 15 11.89 0.23 2.57
N PHE A 16 11.08 1.28 2.68
CA PHE A 16 10.10 1.61 1.65
C PHE A 16 10.76 2.04 0.33
N PRO A 17 11.77 2.95 0.31
CA PRO A 17 12.49 3.29 -0.91
C PRO A 17 13.18 2.07 -1.54
N PHE A 18 13.75 1.18 -0.73
CA PHE A 18 14.32 -0.07 -1.23
C PHE A 18 13.27 -0.94 -1.92
N GLU A 19 12.08 -1.09 -1.34
CA GLU A 19 11.00 -1.87 -1.95
C GLU A 19 10.51 -1.25 -3.27
N LEU A 20 10.48 0.09 -3.37
CA LEU A 20 10.13 0.80 -4.59
C LEU A 20 11.20 0.60 -5.70
N VAL A 21 12.49 0.67 -5.36
CA VAL A 21 13.59 0.49 -6.32
C VAL A 21 13.72 -0.97 -6.75
N LYS A 22 13.41 -1.92 -5.85
CA LYS A 22 13.40 -3.36 -6.16
C LYS A 22 12.35 -3.72 -7.20
N MET A 23 11.33 -2.89 -7.41
CA MET A 23 10.39 -3.10 -8.51
C MET A 23 11.15 -2.96 -9.84
N GLU A 24 11.47 -4.10 -10.44
CA GLU A 24 12.16 -4.13 -11.73
C GLU A 24 11.28 -3.49 -12.81
N PHE A 25 11.89 -2.59 -13.55
CA PHE A 25 11.30 -1.97 -14.72
C PHE A 25 11.90 -2.62 -15.96
N ASP A 26 11.17 -3.58 -16.54
CA ASP A 26 11.53 -4.17 -17.82
C ASP A 26 11.09 -3.24 -18.96
N GLU A 27 12.05 -2.53 -19.55
CA GLU A 27 11.80 -1.63 -20.67
C GLU A 27 11.21 -2.35 -21.89
N LYS A 28 11.62 -3.60 -22.15
CA LYS A 28 11.09 -4.37 -23.28
C LYS A 28 9.62 -4.70 -23.04
N GLU A 29 9.27 -5.06 -21.81
CA GLU A 29 7.89 -5.31 -21.43
C GLU A 29 7.05 -4.04 -21.54
N LEU A 30 7.55 -2.89 -21.06
CA LEU A 30 6.82 -1.63 -21.17
C LEU A 30 6.57 -1.26 -22.64
N ARG A 31 7.59 -1.38 -23.51
CA ARG A 31 7.44 -1.09 -24.95
C ARG A 31 6.39 -1.99 -25.59
N ARG A 32 6.32 -3.25 -25.16
CA ARG A 32 5.29 -4.21 -25.58
C ARG A 32 3.90 -3.81 -25.08
N GLU A 33 3.77 -3.42 -23.81
CA GLU A 33 2.53 -2.92 -23.23
C GLU A 33 2.00 -1.69 -23.95
N ILE A 34 2.85 -0.70 -24.25
CA ILE A 34 2.49 0.50 -25.02
C ILE A 34 1.97 0.11 -26.41
N SER A 35 2.68 -0.79 -27.10
CA SER A 35 2.30 -1.26 -28.43
C SER A 35 0.92 -1.94 -28.43
N TYR A 36 0.63 -2.74 -27.40
CA TYR A 36 -0.69 -3.35 -27.24
C TYR A 36 -1.78 -2.35 -26.89
N ALA A 37 -1.51 -1.41 -25.99
CA ALA A 37 -2.46 -0.36 -25.62
C ALA A 37 -2.90 0.45 -26.85
N ILE A 38 -1.94 0.87 -27.69
CA ILE A 38 -2.23 1.57 -28.95
C ILE A 38 -3.11 0.72 -29.87
N LYS A 39 -2.73 -0.55 -30.13
CA LYS A 39 -3.50 -1.45 -31.00
C LYS A 39 -4.93 -1.66 -30.49
N ASN A 40 -5.10 -1.87 -29.19
CA ASN A 40 -6.39 -2.13 -28.58
C ASN A 40 -7.32 -0.91 -28.64
N ILE A 41 -6.78 0.29 -28.37
CA ILE A 41 -7.55 1.52 -28.43
C ILE A 41 -7.93 1.84 -29.88
N HIS A 42 -6.98 1.71 -30.80
CA HIS A 42 -7.20 1.98 -32.22
C HIS A 42 -8.23 1.02 -32.85
N GLY A 43 -8.25 -0.24 -32.40
CA GLY A 43 -9.20 -1.25 -32.88
C GLY A 43 -10.65 -1.00 -32.49
N ILE A 44 -10.92 -0.22 -31.43
CA ILE A 44 -12.27 0.12 -30.95
C ILE A 44 -12.69 1.52 -31.44
N ARG A 45 -11.75 2.47 -31.52
CA ARG A 45 -12.00 3.84 -31.99
C ARG A 45 -10.77 4.35 -32.73
N THR A 46 -10.86 4.48 -34.05
CA THR A 46 -9.83 5.14 -34.84
C THR A 46 -9.89 6.65 -34.57
N GLY A 47 -8.76 7.30 -34.21
CA GLY A 47 -8.80 8.73 -33.96
C GLY A 47 -7.50 9.36 -33.44
N LEU A 48 -7.49 10.71 -33.50
CA LEU A 48 -6.38 11.60 -33.18
C LEU A 48 -5.84 11.45 -31.74
N PHE A 49 -6.63 10.86 -30.83
CA PHE A 49 -6.34 10.75 -29.39
C PHE A 49 -5.86 9.37 -28.93
N THR A 50 -5.64 8.41 -29.85
CA THR A 50 -5.08 7.09 -29.49
C THR A 50 -3.78 7.18 -28.68
N PRO A 51 -2.83 8.10 -28.97
CA PRO A 51 -1.62 8.25 -28.17
C PRO A 51 -1.88 8.66 -26.72
N ASP A 52 -2.79 9.62 -26.50
CA ASP A 52 -3.11 10.13 -25.15
C ASP A 52 -3.75 9.04 -24.29
N LEU A 53 -4.69 8.29 -24.85
CA LEU A 53 -5.37 7.21 -24.16
C LEU A 53 -4.41 6.04 -23.86
N ALA A 54 -3.50 5.72 -24.78
CA ALA A 54 -2.50 4.67 -24.57
C ALA A 54 -1.47 5.07 -23.50
N PHE A 55 -1.05 6.33 -23.49
CA PHE A 55 -0.21 6.89 -22.44
C PHE A 55 -0.91 6.82 -21.09
N GLU A 56 -2.14 7.32 -20.98
CA GLU A 56 -2.92 7.32 -19.75
C GLU A 56 -3.09 5.90 -19.20
N ALA A 57 -3.45 4.94 -20.05
CA ALA A 57 -3.63 3.54 -19.66
C ALA A 57 -2.31 2.92 -19.16
N THR A 58 -1.21 3.19 -19.86
CA THR A 58 0.11 2.64 -19.50
C THR A 58 0.61 3.23 -18.18
N VAL A 59 0.50 4.56 -18.00
CA VAL A 59 0.94 5.24 -16.78
C VAL A 59 0.09 4.81 -15.58
N LYS A 60 -1.24 4.73 -15.74
CA LYS A 60 -2.14 4.21 -14.68
C LYS A 60 -1.71 2.82 -14.23
N LYS A 61 -1.36 1.94 -15.17
CA LYS A 61 -0.88 0.58 -14.87
C LYS A 61 0.44 0.60 -14.09
N GLN A 62 1.39 1.47 -14.42
CA GLN A 62 2.63 1.59 -13.67
C GLN A 62 2.41 2.16 -12.27
N VAL A 63 1.59 3.21 -12.12
CA VAL A 63 1.26 3.81 -10.81
C VAL A 63 0.55 2.80 -9.89
N GLN A 64 -0.31 1.93 -10.43
CA GLN A 64 -0.98 0.88 -9.66
C GLN A 64 0.00 -0.08 -8.98
N LYS A 65 1.18 -0.35 -9.57
CA LYS A 65 2.19 -1.22 -8.97
C LYS A 65 2.78 -0.65 -7.67
N LEU A 66 2.69 0.66 -7.45
CA LEU A 66 3.15 1.32 -6.22
C LEU A 66 2.23 1.04 -5.01
N LYS A 67 1.02 0.54 -5.25
CA LYS A 67 0.04 0.31 -4.19
C LYS A 67 0.50 -0.76 -3.20
N GLU A 68 1.01 -1.87 -3.71
CA GLU A 68 1.47 -3.00 -2.88
C GLU A 68 2.61 -2.63 -1.93
N PRO A 69 3.74 -2.03 -2.37
CA PRO A 69 4.81 -1.62 -1.45
C PRO A 69 4.34 -0.54 -0.48
N SER A 70 3.39 0.32 -0.87
CA SER A 70 2.81 1.34 0.01
C SER A 70 2.00 0.72 1.15
N ILE A 71 1.17 -0.29 0.85
CA ILE A 71 0.40 -1.03 1.86
C ILE A 71 1.36 -1.76 2.81
N LYS A 72 2.37 -2.44 2.26
CA LYS A 72 3.40 -3.13 3.06
C LYS A 72 4.15 -2.17 3.99
N CYS A 73 4.44 -0.95 3.54
CA CYS A 73 5.02 0.10 4.37
C CYS A 73 4.11 0.43 5.57
N VAL A 74 2.81 0.62 5.33
CA VAL A 74 1.83 0.89 6.39
C VAL A 74 1.76 -0.27 7.38
N ASP A 75 1.71 -1.52 6.92
CA ASP A 75 1.66 -2.71 7.78
C ASP A 75 2.88 -2.80 8.71
N MET A 76 4.08 -2.50 8.19
CA MET A 76 5.30 -2.45 9.00
C MET A 76 5.24 -1.37 10.09
N VAL A 77 4.72 -0.18 9.76
CA VAL A 77 4.56 0.92 10.74
C VAL A 77 3.53 0.56 11.82
N VAL A 78 2.38 -0.01 11.42
CA VAL A 78 1.33 -0.47 12.35
C VAL A 78 1.88 -1.53 13.31
N SER A 79 2.71 -2.45 12.80
CA SER A 79 3.38 -3.47 13.61
C SER A 79 4.30 -2.84 14.66
N GLU A 80 5.17 -1.89 14.26
CA GLU A 80 6.09 -1.21 15.19
C GLU A 80 5.37 -0.35 16.24
N LEU A 81 4.28 0.33 15.84
CA LEU A 81 3.46 1.09 16.77
C LEU A 81 2.78 0.17 17.79
N THR A 82 2.24 -0.96 17.34
CA THR A 82 1.63 -1.99 18.20
C THR A 82 2.65 -2.56 19.18
N ALA A 83 3.87 -2.85 18.72
CA ALA A 83 4.96 -3.34 19.57
C ALA A 83 5.33 -2.30 20.64
N THR A 84 5.41 -1.02 20.26
CA THR A 84 5.70 0.08 21.19
C THR A 84 4.62 0.21 22.26
N ILE A 85 3.33 0.17 21.88
CA ILE A 85 2.20 0.23 22.82
C ILE A 85 2.23 -0.94 23.80
N ARG A 86 2.48 -2.16 23.31
CA ARG A 86 2.57 -3.36 24.17
C ARG A 86 3.69 -3.22 25.20
N LYS A 87 4.88 -2.78 24.77
CA LYS A 87 6.03 -2.56 25.65
C LYS A 87 5.73 -1.49 26.71
N CYS A 88 5.02 -0.42 26.36
CA CYS A 88 4.57 0.59 27.33
C CYS A 88 3.56 0.02 28.32
N SER A 89 2.61 -0.80 27.86
CA SER A 89 1.62 -1.43 28.73
C SER A 89 2.21 -2.44 29.71
N GLU A 90 3.24 -3.18 29.32
CA GLU A 90 3.94 -4.13 30.19
C GLU A 90 4.57 -3.38 31.38
N LYS A 91 5.30 -2.28 31.10
CA LYS A 91 5.85 -1.41 32.15
C LYS A 91 4.79 -0.82 33.09
N LEU A 92 3.63 -0.47 32.56
CA LEU A 92 2.53 0.06 33.37
C LEU A 92 1.88 -1.01 34.25
N ALA A 93 1.91 -2.27 33.84
CA ALA A 93 1.35 -3.40 34.58
C ALA A 93 2.25 -3.85 35.74
N GLU A 94 3.55 -3.56 35.69
CA GLU A 94 4.51 -3.80 36.79
C GLU A 94 4.25 -2.92 38.02
N HIS A 95 3.47 -1.84 37.89
CA HIS A 95 3.09 -0.98 39.01
C HIS A 95 1.78 -1.45 39.69
N PRO A 96 1.80 -1.80 41.00
CA PRO A 96 0.71 -2.50 41.69
C PRO A 96 -0.61 -1.71 41.87
N GLY A 97 -0.71 -0.45 41.41
CA GLY A 97 -1.93 0.36 41.45
C GLY A 97 -2.74 0.44 40.14
N ASN A 98 -2.25 -0.12 39.03
CA ASN A 98 -2.85 0.07 37.69
C ASN A 98 -3.52 -1.17 37.09
N VAL A 99 -3.53 -2.30 37.81
CA VAL A 99 -4.06 -3.60 37.34
C VAL A 99 -5.55 -3.55 36.97
N GLN A 100 -6.32 -2.61 37.55
CA GLN A 100 -7.76 -2.46 37.29
C GLN A 100 -8.10 -1.69 36.00
N ARG A 101 -7.16 -0.92 35.43
CA ARG A 101 -7.35 -0.12 34.19
C ARG A 101 -6.83 -0.86 32.97
N GLN A 102 -7.15 -2.14 32.79
CA GLN A 102 -6.91 -2.80 31.50
C GLN A 102 -7.99 -2.35 30.50
N PRO A 103 -7.69 -1.43 29.56
CA PRO A 103 -8.69 -0.80 28.72
C PRO A 103 -8.95 -1.62 27.45
N GLU A 104 -10.11 -1.37 26.85
CA GLU A 104 -10.61 -2.00 25.63
C GLU A 104 -9.62 -2.03 24.45
N TRP A 105 -8.56 -1.22 24.45
CA TRP A 105 -7.52 -1.22 23.43
C TRP A 105 -6.83 -2.59 23.26
N LYS A 106 -6.77 -3.44 24.30
CA LYS A 106 -6.29 -4.82 24.16
C LYS A 106 -7.16 -5.66 23.21
N LYS A 107 -8.47 -5.37 23.12
CA LYS A 107 -9.39 -5.99 22.14
C LYS A 107 -9.14 -5.44 20.74
N MET A 108 -8.89 -4.12 20.61
CA MET A 108 -8.59 -3.47 19.33
C MET A 108 -7.31 -4.00 18.67
N LEU A 109 -6.26 -4.29 19.45
CA LEU A 109 -5.00 -4.86 18.92
C LEU A 109 -5.13 -6.32 18.45
N LYS A 110 -6.12 -7.08 18.95
CA LYS A 110 -6.37 -8.45 18.51
C LYS A 110 -7.27 -8.54 17.28
N GLY A 111 -8.08 -7.51 17.00
CA GLY A 111 -9.06 -7.49 15.91
C GLY A 111 -8.51 -7.24 14.50
N ASN A 112 -7.26 -6.80 14.34
CA ASN A 112 -6.75 -6.33 13.05
C ASN A 112 -6.12 -7.42 12.14
N ARG A 113 -6.40 -8.71 12.38
CA ARG A 113 -5.78 -9.83 11.63
C ARG A 113 -6.69 -10.50 10.60
N THR A 114 -7.89 -9.96 10.33
CA THR A 114 -8.83 -10.54 9.36
C THR A 114 -9.49 -9.47 8.51
N SER A 115 -8.78 -8.95 7.50
CA SER A 115 -9.41 -8.45 6.28
C SER A 115 -8.41 -8.36 5.11
N GLN A 116 -7.81 -9.49 4.75
CA GLN A 116 -7.24 -9.70 3.42
C GLN A 116 -7.47 -11.15 3.01
N ARG A 117 -8.71 -11.46 2.61
CA ARG A 117 -9.01 -12.52 1.64
C ARG A 117 -10.41 -12.25 1.09
N GLY A 118 -10.47 -11.71 -0.13
CA GLY A 118 -11.73 -11.47 -0.84
C GLY A 118 -11.80 -10.12 -1.55
N GLY A 119 -10.83 -9.81 -2.42
CA GLY A 119 -10.95 -8.69 -3.36
C GLY A 119 -11.63 -9.16 -4.65
N GLY A 120 -12.96 -9.07 -4.71
CA GLY A 120 -13.67 -8.93 -5.98
C GLY A 120 -13.60 -7.46 -6.39
N CYS A 121 -13.08 -7.18 -7.59
CA CYS A 121 -13.09 -5.84 -8.17
C CYS A 121 -14.54 -5.40 -8.45
N PRO A 122 -15.05 -4.29 -7.89
CA PRO A 122 -16.25 -3.67 -8.44
C PRO A 122 -15.87 -2.92 -9.73
N ALA A 123 -16.64 -3.16 -10.78
CA ALA A 123 -16.58 -2.40 -12.02
C ALA A 123 -16.91 -0.93 -11.71
N MET A 124 -15.99 -0.01 -12.05
CA MET A 124 -16.27 1.43 -12.10
C MET A 124 -17.12 1.70 -13.34
N GLY A 125 -18.43 1.83 -13.14
CA GLY A 125 -19.34 2.45 -14.09
C GLY A 125 -19.34 3.98 -13.91
N ASP A 126 -19.25 4.66 -15.05
CA ASP A 126 -19.85 5.95 -15.38
C ASP A 126 -19.90 7.04 -14.30
N THR A 127 -19.07 8.07 -14.46
CA THR A 127 -19.47 9.48 -14.22
C THR A 127 -18.33 10.43 -14.58
N TRP A 128 -18.23 10.81 -15.86
CA TRP A 128 -17.74 12.13 -16.28
C TRP A 128 -18.49 12.53 -17.55
N LYS A 129 -19.71 13.03 -17.36
CA LYS A 129 -20.44 13.84 -18.35
C LYS A 129 -20.77 15.18 -17.69
N THR A 130 -20.03 16.20 -18.09
CA THR A 130 -20.48 17.58 -18.26
C THR A 130 -19.79 18.10 -19.49
#